data_AF-A0AAE3J0Z3-F1
#
_entry.id   AF-A0AAE3J0Z3-F1
#
_cell.length_a   1.000
_cell.length_b   1.000
_cell.length_c   1.000
_cell.angle_alpha   90.00
_cell.angle_beta   90.00
_cell.angle_gamma   90.00
#
_symmetry.space_group_name_H-M   'P 1'
#
loop_
_entity.id
_entity.type
_entity.pdbx_description
1 polymer ?
#
loop_
_entity_poly.entity_id
_entity_poly.type
_entity_poly.pdbx_seq_one_letter_code
_entity_poly.pdbx_strand_id
1 'polypeptide(L)'
;MGAVPKVVILGLGIGLLANGVHLIVASRRKTVREFEVIWFSIGDFGWWLATLALIVTNFWITTTWGIAAAVIVATFVAGLGVAQLWTCGLQAHGHTSKQHFRAIVTSWLALPLWVRLWLVLLNGVFIAAFALLPDRIGEVTLLAYLATAPLLAGQVGYDGGLRRILGLAHLVPWIPLLAWLVFIPDRSAYSMLLSLTVAICLAFDVNDLRLFFQGDRAVAGKHPSRTA
;
A
#
# COMPACT_ATOMS: atom_id res chain seq x y z
N MET A 1 19.08 8.75 -17.93
CA MET A 1 19.22 8.57 -16.47
C MET A 1 20.03 9.75 -15.94
N GLY A 2 19.68 10.27 -14.77
CA GLY A 2 20.54 11.23 -14.07
C GLY A 2 21.87 10.58 -13.64
N ALA A 3 22.90 11.38 -13.34
CA ALA A 3 24.18 10.87 -12.85
C ALA A 3 24.01 10.34 -11.42
N VAL A 4 23.73 9.04 -11.27
CA VAL A 4 23.70 8.38 -9.96
C VAL A 4 25.12 8.22 -9.45
N PRO A 5 25.46 8.65 -8.22
CA PRO A 5 26.78 8.42 -7.66
C PRO A 5 27.11 6.92 -7.60
N LYS A 6 28.30 6.53 -8.06
CA LYS A 6 28.74 5.11 -8.10
C LYS A 6 28.64 4.43 -6.73
N VAL A 7 28.92 5.17 -5.66
CA VAL A 7 28.83 4.68 -4.28
C VAL A 7 27.40 4.28 -3.89
N VAL A 8 26.38 4.98 -4.39
CA VAL A 8 24.98 4.65 -4.14
C VAL A 8 24.61 3.35 -4.84
N ILE A 9 24.98 3.19 -6.11
CA ILE A 9 24.73 1.95 -6.87
C ILE A 9 25.41 0.77 -6.19
N LEU A 10 26.67 0.93 -5.77
CA LEU A 10 27.41 -0.12 -5.08
C LEU A 10 26.75 -0.49 -3.74
N GLY A 11 26.36 0.51 -2.95
CA GLY A 11 25.67 0.29 -1.68
C GLY A 11 24.35 -0.44 -1.84
N LEU A 12 23.52 -0.03 -2.81
CA LEU A 12 22.27 -0.71 -3.15
C LEU A 12 22.54 -2.16 -3.60
N GLY A 13 23.55 -2.37 -4.44
CA GLY A 13 23.95 -3.70 -4.90
C GLY A 13 24.34 -4.63 -3.75
N ILE A 14 25.20 -4.17 -2.85
CA ILE A 14 25.61 -4.94 -1.66
C ILE A 14 24.39 -5.25 -0.76
N GLY A 15 23.53 -4.25 -0.52
CA GLY A 15 22.32 -4.44 0.28
C GLY A 15 21.37 -5.48 -0.32
N LEU A 16 21.14 -5.42 -1.64
CA LEU A 16 20.30 -6.38 -2.36
C LEU A 16 20.89 -7.79 -2.35
N LEU A 17 22.21 -7.93 -2.50
CA LEU A 17 22.89 -9.23 -2.39
C LEU A 17 22.74 -9.83 -0.99
N ALA A 18 22.94 -9.02 0.06
CA ALA A 18 22.74 -9.44 1.44
C ALA A 18 21.28 -9.87 1.68
N ASN A 19 20.31 -9.10 1.18
CA ASN A 19 18.89 -9.46 1.26
C ASN A 19 18.57 -10.75 0.50
N GLY A 20 19.16 -10.96 -0.68
CA GLY A 20 19.03 -12.19 -1.47
C GLY A 20 19.59 -13.41 -0.75
N VAL A 21 20.76 -13.28 -0.13
CA VAL A 21 21.33 -14.35 0.72
C VAL A 21 20.40 -14.66 1.89
N HIS A 22 19.85 -13.64 2.56
CA HIS A 22 18.90 -13.84 3.66
C HIS A 22 17.63 -14.57 3.21
N LEU A 23 17.06 -14.20 2.05
CA LEU A 23 15.92 -14.89 1.44
C LEU A 23 16.23 -16.36 1.12
N ILE A 24 17.42 -16.66 0.57
CA ILE A 24 17.83 -18.04 0.28
C ILE A 24 17.96 -18.86 1.56
N VAL A 25 18.50 -18.27 2.63
CA VAL A 25 18.60 -18.94 3.93
C VAL A 25 17.22 -19.18 4.53
N ALA A 26 16.33 -18.19 4.47
CA ALA A 26 14.96 -18.29 4.96
C ALA A 26 14.14 -19.35 4.19
N SER A 27 14.26 -19.40 2.86
CA SER A 27 13.51 -20.34 2.01
C SER A 27 13.92 -21.81 2.18
N ARG A 28 15.13 -22.07 2.72
CA ARG A 28 15.63 -23.42 3.02
C ARG A 28 15.17 -23.96 4.38
N ARG A 29 14.52 -23.15 5.21
CA ARG A 29 14.03 -23.59 6.53
C ARG A 29 12.84 -24.54 6.34
N LYS A 30 12.71 -25.50 7.28
CA LYS A 30 11.56 -26.44 7.30
C LYS A 30 10.24 -25.75 7.65
N THR A 31 10.30 -24.64 8.36
CA THR A 31 9.13 -23.89 8.86
C THR A 31 9.26 -22.44 8.44
N VAL A 32 8.21 -21.89 7.83
CA VAL A 32 8.11 -20.47 7.52
C VAL A 32 7.97 -19.67 8.81
N ARG A 33 8.76 -18.60 8.95
CA ARG A 33 8.70 -17.69 10.08
C ARG A 33 7.93 -16.45 9.66
N GLU A 34 6.81 -16.19 10.31
CA GLU A 34 5.93 -15.07 10.00
C GLU A 34 6.65 -13.72 10.01
N PHE A 35 7.50 -13.46 11.01
CA PHE A 35 8.24 -12.20 11.08
C PHE A 35 9.20 -12.01 9.89
N GLU A 36 9.80 -13.09 9.36
CA GLU A 36 10.70 -13.02 8.19
C GLU A 36 9.88 -12.65 6.95
N VAL A 37 8.69 -13.23 6.80
CA VAL A 37 7.77 -12.90 5.70
C VAL A 37 7.36 -11.43 5.75
N ILE A 38 6.91 -10.95 6.91
CA ILE A 38 6.53 -9.55 7.10
C ILE A 38 7.71 -8.61 6.79
N TRP A 39 8.92 -8.94 7.28
CA TRP A 39 10.13 -8.17 7.00
C TRP A 39 10.44 -8.06 5.51
N PHE A 40 10.41 -9.18 4.78
CA PHE A 40 10.66 -9.16 3.33
C PHE A 40 9.59 -8.39 2.57
N SER A 41 8.31 -8.56 2.91
CA SER A 41 7.22 -7.84 2.25
C SER A 41 7.26 -6.33 2.52
N ILE A 42 7.69 -5.89 3.72
CA ILE A 42 7.97 -4.47 3.99
C ILE A 42 9.09 -3.95 3.07
N GLY A 43 10.15 -4.75 2.86
CA GLY A 43 11.22 -4.42 1.91
C GLY A 43 10.71 -4.25 0.47
N ASP A 44 9.86 -5.18 0.02
CA ASP A 44 9.25 -5.15 -1.32
C ASP A 44 8.35 -3.91 -1.51
N PHE A 45 7.52 -3.57 -0.52
CA PHE A 45 6.70 -2.37 -0.55
C PHE A 45 7.53 -1.09 -0.43
N GLY A 46 8.59 -1.10 0.37
CA GLY A 46 9.54 0.00 0.45
C GLY A 46 10.20 0.28 -0.90
N TRP A 47 10.60 -0.78 -1.62
CA TRP A 47 11.16 -0.67 -2.96
C TRP A 47 10.17 -0.09 -3.97
N TRP A 48 8.91 -0.53 -3.91
CA TRP A 48 7.81 0.00 -4.70
C TRP A 48 7.63 1.51 -4.48
N LEU A 49 7.48 1.93 -3.22
CA LEU A 49 7.28 3.33 -2.86
C LEU A 49 8.49 4.20 -3.25
N ALA A 50 9.71 3.70 -3.03
CA ALA A 50 10.92 4.40 -3.43
C ALA A 50 11.00 4.58 -4.94
N THR A 51 10.63 3.56 -5.72
CA THR A 51 10.62 3.65 -7.19
C THR A 51 9.63 4.70 -7.68
N LEU A 52 8.41 4.70 -7.14
CA LEU A 52 7.42 5.73 -7.47
C LEU A 52 7.95 7.13 -7.12
N ALA A 53 8.51 7.32 -5.92
CA ALA A 53 9.06 8.60 -5.51
C ALA A 53 10.17 9.10 -6.45
N LEU A 54 11.08 8.22 -6.90
CA LEU A 54 12.12 8.56 -7.88
C LEU A 54 11.53 9.03 -9.22
N ILE A 55 10.50 8.34 -9.71
CA ILE A 55 9.80 8.71 -10.94
C ILE A 55 9.12 10.07 -10.79
N VAL A 56 8.33 10.27 -9.72
CA VAL A 56 7.58 11.51 -9.49
C VAL A 56 8.50 12.73 -9.37
N THR A 57 9.62 12.57 -8.67
CA THR A 57 10.59 13.64 -8.44
C THR A 57 11.52 13.87 -9.63
N ASN A 58 11.41 13.07 -10.70
CA ASN A 58 12.37 13.04 -11.80
C ASN A 58 13.81 12.84 -11.29
N PHE A 59 13.98 12.15 -10.16
CA PHE A 59 15.28 11.91 -9.56
C PHE A 59 15.84 10.59 -10.07
N TRP A 60 16.93 10.66 -10.83
CA TRP A 60 17.64 9.54 -11.49
C TRP A 60 16.87 8.82 -12.61
N ILE A 61 15.58 8.54 -12.43
CA ILE A 61 14.70 7.85 -13.37
C ILE A 61 13.89 8.88 -14.17
N THR A 62 14.45 9.31 -15.31
CA THR A 62 13.88 10.43 -16.12
C THR A 62 13.56 10.07 -17.56
N THR A 63 14.08 8.95 -18.06
CA THR A 63 13.86 8.54 -19.46
C THR A 63 12.63 7.64 -19.55
N THR A 64 11.86 7.73 -20.64
CA THR A 64 10.66 6.90 -20.87
C THR A 64 10.95 5.41 -20.68
N TRP A 65 12.04 4.90 -21.26
CA TRP A 65 12.46 3.51 -21.10
C TRP A 65 12.88 3.16 -19.67
N GLY A 66 13.51 4.11 -18.96
CA GLY A 66 13.89 3.93 -17.55
C GLY A 66 12.66 3.86 -16.65
N ILE A 67 11.69 4.74 -16.86
CA ILE A 67 10.41 4.76 -16.14
C ILE A 67 9.66 3.45 -16.40
N ALA A 68 9.53 3.03 -17.67
CA ALA A 68 8.84 1.79 -18.02
C ALA A 68 9.48 0.56 -17.34
N ALA A 69 10.81 0.41 -17.42
CA ALA A 69 11.51 -0.69 -16.78
C ALA A 69 11.36 -0.66 -15.24
N ALA A 70 11.49 0.52 -14.64
CA ALA A 70 11.34 0.71 -13.20
C ALA A 70 9.94 0.33 -12.71
N VAL A 71 8.88 0.77 -13.42
CA VAL A 71 7.49 0.43 -13.09
C VAL A 71 7.25 -1.07 -13.19
N ILE A 72 7.73 -1.73 -14.25
CA ILE A 72 7.57 -3.19 -14.42
C ILE A 72 8.21 -3.94 -13.26
N VAL A 73 9.48 -3.63 -12.95
CA VAL A 73 10.22 -4.30 -11.88
C VAL A 73 9.57 -4.02 -10.53
N ALA A 74 9.23 -2.77 -10.23
CA ALA A 74 8.64 -2.41 -8.95
C ALA A 74 7.25 -3.02 -8.76
N THR A 75 6.43 -3.10 -9.82
CA THR A 75 5.13 -3.79 -9.77
C THR A 75 5.29 -5.27 -9.51
N PHE A 76 6.28 -5.92 -10.15
CA PHE A 76 6.57 -7.34 -9.91
C PHE A 76 7.01 -7.57 -8.46
N VAL A 77 7.94 -6.77 -7.95
CA VAL A 77 8.41 -6.84 -6.55
C VAL A 77 7.27 -6.61 -5.56
N ALA A 78 6.43 -5.59 -5.77
CA ALA A 78 5.26 -5.36 -4.94
C ALA A 78 4.29 -6.55 -4.97
N GLY A 79 4.09 -7.17 -6.14
CA GLY A 79 3.29 -8.38 -6.30
C GLY A 79 3.83 -9.57 -5.52
N LEU A 80 5.15 -9.74 -5.43
CA LEU A 80 5.79 -10.75 -4.57
C LEU A 80 5.50 -10.49 -3.10
N GLY A 81 5.63 -9.24 -2.63
CA GLY A 81 5.28 -8.85 -1.26
C GLY A 81 3.81 -9.13 -0.92
N VAL A 82 2.88 -8.84 -1.84
CA VAL A 82 1.46 -9.20 -1.68
C VAL A 82 1.28 -10.71 -1.61
N ALA A 83 1.92 -11.49 -2.49
CA ALA A 83 1.79 -12.94 -2.51
C ALA A 83 2.37 -13.60 -1.24
N GLN A 84 3.47 -13.07 -0.71
CA GLN A 84 4.08 -13.47 0.55
C GLN A 84 3.11 -13.27 1.72
N LEU A 85 2.55 -12.07 1.86
CA LEU A 85 1.58 -11.77 2.91
C LEU A 85 0.29 -12.57 2.77
N TRP A 86 -0.20 -12.75 1.54
CA TRP A 86 -1.37 -13.57 1.24
C TRP A 86 -1.16 -15.01 1.66
N THR A 87 -0.04 -15.63 1.26
CA THR A 87 0.26 -17.02 1.62
C THR A 87 0.47 -17.20 3.13
N CYS A 88 1.09 -16.22 3.80
CA CYS A 88 1.20 -16.20 5.26
C CYS A 88 -0.19 -16.13 5.92
N GLY A 89 -1.08 -15.27 5.44
CA GLY A 89 -2.46 -15.16 5.94
C GLY A 89 -3.28 -16.43 5.72
N LEU A 90 -3.11 -17.13 4.59
CA LEU A 90 -3.72 -18.44 4.35
C LEU A 90 -3.30 -19.47 5.41
N GLN A 91 -2.00 -19.53 5.70
CA GLN A 91 -1.45 -20.46 6.69
C GLN A 91 -1.91 -20.11 8.11
N ALA A 92 -1.85 -18.84 8.50
CA ALA A 92 -2.25 -18.36 9.82
C ALA A 92 -3.73 -18.65 10.14
N HIS A 93 -4.61 -18.57 9.14
CA HIS A 93 -6.04 -18.81 9.31
C HIS A 93 -6.49 -20.23 8.93
N GLY A 94 -5.61 -21.09 8.42
CA GLY A 94 -5.97 -22.42 7.92
C GLY A 94 -6.98 -22.37 6.76
N HIS A 95 -6.94 -21.32 5.94
CA HIS A 95 -7.88 -21.10 4.85
C HIS A 95 -7.32 -21.59 3.51
N THR A 96 -8.19 -22.08 2.63
CA THR A 96 -7.92 -22.11 1.18
C THR A 96 -8.03 -20.69 0.60
N SER A 97 -7.39 -20.43 -0.55
CA SER A 97 -7.49 -19.11 -1.22
C SER A 97 -8.93 -18.67 -1.47
N LYS A 98 -9.84 -19.59 -1.81
CA LYS A 98 -11.26 -19.29 -2.02
C LYS A 98 -11.97 -18.88 -0.73
N GLN A 99 -11.72 -19.58 0.38
CA GLN A 99 -12.29 -19.23 1.69
C GLN A 99 -11.76 -17.89 2.18
N HIS A 100 -10.47 -17.65 1.99
CA HIS A 100 -9.82 -16.42 2.39
C HIS A 100 -10.36 -15.22 1.62
N PHE A 101 -10.48 -15.33 0.29
CA PHE A 101 -11.12 -14.31 -0.54
C PHE A 101 -12.57 -14.05 -0.13
N ARG A 102 -13.36 -15.11 0.13
CA ARG A 102 -14.73 -14.97 0.64
C ARG A 102 -14.77 -14.22 1.97
N ALA A 103 -13.87 -14.52 2.90
CA ALA A 103 -13.79 -13.83 4.19
C ALA A 103 -13.52 -12.33 4.02
N ILE A 104 -12.62 -11.97 3.10
CA ILE A 104 -12.35 -10.57 2.75
C ILE A 104 -13.61 -9.88 2.21
N VAL A 105 -14.27 -10.49 1.22
CA VAL A 105 -15.50 -9.93 0.64
C VAL A 105 -16.60 -9.79 1.69
N THR A 106 -16.80 -10.79 2.55
CA THR A 106 -17.76 -10.72 3.65
C THR A 106 -17.43 -9.59 4.61
N SER A 107 -16.15 -9.38 4.95
CA SER A 107 -15.74 -8.27 5.82
C SER A 107 -16.00 -6.89 5.20
N TRP A 108 -15.84 -6.75 3.88
CA TRP A 108 -16.18 -5.53 3.16
C TRP A 108 -17.69 -5.27 3.10
N LEU A 109 -18.48 -6.33 2.85
CA LEU A 109 -19.94 -6.23 2.82
C LEU A 109 -20.54 -5.94 4.20
N ALA A 110 -19.84 -6.28 5.28
CA ALA A 110 -20.26 -5.98 6.65
C ALA A 110 -20.08 -4.50 7.05
N LEU A 111 -19.43 -3.68 6.21
CA LEU A 111 -19.30 -2.25 6.48
C LEU A 111 -20.67 -1.55 6.43
N PRO A 112 -20.91 -0.55 7.31
CA PRO A 112 -22.10 0.28 7.24
C PRO A 112 -22.30 0.88 5.84
N LEU A 113 -23.56 1.03 5.41
CA LEU A 113 -23.87 1.53 4.06
C LEU A 113 -23.21 2.89 3.79
N TRP A 114 -23.24 3.80 4.76
CA TRP A 114 -22.63 5.13 4.62
C TRP A 114 -21.11 5.06 4.38
N VAL A 115 -20.41 4.10 5.00
CA VAL A 115 -18.97 3.87 4.77
C VAL A 115 -18.74 3.38 3.34
N ARG A 116 -19.56 2.45 2.85
CA ARG A 116 -19.45 1.94 1.47
C ARG A 116 -19.70 3.05 0.45
N LEU A 117 -20.71 3.89 0.66
CA LEU A 117 -20.97 5.07 -0.18
C LEU A 117 -19.79 6.06 -0.15
N TRP A 118 -19.23 6.30 1.03
CA TRP A 118 -18.04 7.13 1.20
C TRP A 118 -16.84 6.58 0.40
N LEU A 119 -16.57 5.26 0.48
CA LEU A 119 -15.51 4.63 -0.29
C LEU A 119 -15.73 4.73 -1.81
N VAL A 120 -16.98 4.64 -2.29
CA VAL A 120 -17.29 4.85 -3.71
C VAL A 120 -16.98 6.29 -4.12
N LEU A 121 -17.40 7.28 -3.33
CA LEU A 121 -17.09 8.69 -3.58
C LEU A 121 -15.58 8.94 -3.60
N LEU A 122 -14.86 8.44 -2.59
CA LEU A 122 -13.41 8.54 -2.46
C LEU A 122 -12.69 8.00 -3.71
N ASN A 123 -13.03 6.78 -4.12
CA ASN A 123 -12.45 6.17 -5.32
C ASN A 123 -12.84 6.95 -6.58
N GLY A 124 -14.07 7.48 -6.66
CA GLY A 124 -14.50 8.34 -7.76
C GLY A 124 -13.65 9.60 -7.89
N VAL A 125 -13.31 10.27 -6.78
CA VAL A 125 -12.44 11.47 -6.78
C VAL A 125 -11.01 11.14 -7.24
N PHE A 126 -10.46 10.01 -6.80
CA PHE A 126 -9.14 9.55 -7.26
C PHE A 126 -9.16 9.15 -8.74
N ILE A 127 -10.19 8.44 -9.21
CA ILE A 127 -10.32 8.03 -10.62
C ILE A 127 -10.54 9.25 -11.53
N ALA A 128 -11.24 10.29 -11.05
CA ALA A 128 -11.41 11.53 -11.81
C ALA A 128 -10.06 12.21 -12.17
N ALA A 129 -8.98 11.91 -11.46
CA ALA A 129 -7.63 12.39 -11.79
C ALA A 129 -7.16 11.98 -13.20
N PHE A 130 -7.68 10.89 -13.78
CA PHE A 130 -7.39 10.52 -15.17
C PHE A 130 -7.81 11.60 -16.17
N ALA A 131 -8.91 12.31 -15.91
CA ALA A 131 -9.39 13.39 -16.77
C ALA A 131 -8.50 14.65 -16.68
N LEU A 132 -7.61 14.70 -15.70
CA LEU A 132 -6.67 15.80 -15.47
C LEU A 132 -5.26 15.45 -15.96
N LEU A 133 -5.05 14.33 -16.64
CA LEU A 133 -3.75 14.08 -17.27
C LEU A 133 -3.59 14.95 -18.53
N PRO A 134 -2.40 15.55 -18.78
CA PRO A 134 -1.13 15.35 -18.08
C PRO A 134 -0.83 16.38 -16.96
N ASP A 135 -1.84 17.06 -16.42
CA ASP A 135 -1.62 18.06 -15.38
C ASP A 135 -1.01 17.44 -14.13
N ARG A 136 -0.12 18.20 -13.48
CA ARG A 136 0.65 17.72 -12.34
C ARG A 136 -0.22 17.20 -11.19
N ILE A 137 -1.38 17.81 -10.97
CA ILE A 137 -2.32 17.37 -9.94
C ILE A 137 -2.92 15.99 -10.27
N GLY A 138 -3.23 15.72 -11.53
CA GLY A 138 -3.71 14.42 -11.99
C GLY A 138 -2.64 13.34 -11.79
N GLU A 139 -1.41 13.62 -12.21
CA GLU A 139 -0.26 12.72 -12.02
C GLU A 139 -0.06 12.34 -10.55
N VAL A 140 0.14 13.34 -9.68
CA VAL A 140 0.46 13.11 -8.26
C VAL A 140 -0.68 12.38 -7.54
N THR A 141 -1.93 12.68 -7.90
CA THR A 141 -3.10 12.01 -7.34
C THR A 141 -3.17 10.53 -7.73
N LEU A 142 -3.01 10.21 -9.02
CA LEU A 142 -2.98 8.83 -9.48
C LEU A 142 -1.79 8.04 -8.94
N LEU A 143 -0.65 8.69 -8.76
CA LEU A 143 0.53 8.08 -8.16
C LEU A 143 0.31 7.72 -6.69
N ALA A 144 -0.30 8.61 -5.90
CA ALA A 144 -0.67 8.32 -4.52
C ALA A 144 -1.73 7.20 -4.44
N TYR A 145 -2.69 7.20 -5.36
CA TYR A 145 -3.69 6.13 -5.48
C TYR A 145 -3.04 4.77 -5.78
N LEU A 146 -2.17 4.73 -6.79
CA LEU A 146 -1.45 3.54 -7.22
C LEU A 146 -0.48 3.03 -6.13
N ALA A 147 0.20 3.95 -5.42
CA ALA A 147 1.11 3.62 -4.32
C ALA A 147 0.40 2.84 -3.19
N THR A 148 -0.88 3.12 -2.98
CA THR A 148 -1.70 2.53 -1.90
C THR A 148 -2.10 1.07 -2.20
N ALA A 149 -2.24 0.70 -3.48
CA ALA A 149 -2.86 -0.56 -3.86
C ALA A 149 -2.11 -1.83 -3.36
N PRO A 150 -0.77 -1.97 -3.51
CA PRO A 150 -0.07 -3.15 -3.00
C PRO A 150 -0.05 -3.20 -1.47
N LEU A 151 0.04 -2.05 -0.79
CA LEU A 151 0.00 -1.97 0.67
C LEU A 151 -1.33 -2.49 1.22
N LEU A 152 -2.45 -2.04 0.63
CA LEU A 152 -3.78 -2.53 0.99
C LEU A 152 -3.94 -4.02 0.67
N ALA A 153 -3.56 -4.45 -0.52
CA ALA A 153 -3.68 -5.85 -0.93
C ALA A 153 -2.88 -6.79 -0.03
N GLY A 154 -1.64 -6.39 0.33
CA GLY A 154 -0.79 -7.12 1.26
C GLY A 154 -1.41 -7.21 2.65
N GLN A 155 -1.85 -6.08 3.21
CA GLN A 155 -2.45 -6.04 4.54
C GLN A 155 -3.73 -6.87 4.62
N VAL A 156 -4.65 -6.71 3.67
CA VAL A 156 -5.90 -7.47 3.62
C VAL A 156 -5.65 -8.96 3.40
N GLY A 157 -4.65 -9.31 2.57
CA GLY A 157 -4.23 -10.69 2.33
C GLY A 157 -3.59 -11.36 3.54
N TYR A 158 -2.87 -10.59 4.36
CA TYR A 158 -2.35 -11.10 5.63
C TYR A 158 -3.46 -11.27 6.67
N ASP A 159 -4.35 -10.28 6.80
CA ASP A 159 -5.38 -10.23 7.84
C ASP A 159 -6.62 -11.11 7.55
N GLY A 160 -6.81 -11.54 6.30
CA GLY A 160 -8.02 -12.26 5.87
C GLY A 160 -9.31 -11.47 5.99
N GLY A 161 -9.21 -10.14 5.91
CA GLY A 161 -10.33 -9.20 5.93
C GLY A 161 -9.91 -7.78 6.31
N LEU A 162 -10.90 -6.89 6.43
CA LEU A 162 -10.67 -5.49 6.78
C LEU A 162 -10.50 -5.34 8.30
N ARG A 163 -9.27 -5.11 8.75
CA ARG A 163 -8.94 -4.71 10.14
C ARG A 163 -8.61 -3.24 10.20
N ARG A 164 -8.68 -2.66 11.40
CA ARG A 164 -8.38 -1.24 11.61
C ARG A 164 -6.95 -0.83 11.27
N ILE A 165 -5.99 -1.75 11.33
CA ILE A 165 -4.59 -1.48 10.90
C ILE A 165 -4.50 -1.10 9.41
N LEU A 166 -5.53 -1.41 8.61
CA LEU A 166 -5.58 -1.07 7.19
C LEU A 166 -5.39 0.42 6.92
N GLY A 167 -5.75 1.30 7.87
CA GLY A 167 -5.50 2.73 7.74
C GLY A 167 -4.02 3.10 7.57
N LEU A 168 -3.08 2.26 8.02
CA LEU A 168 -1.65 2.48 7.82
C LEU A 168 -1.27 2.49 6.33
N ALA A 169 -1.92 1.64 5.52
CA ALA A 169 -1.67 1.57 4.09
C ALA A 169 -2.07 2.86 3.35
N HIS A 170 -3.04 3.61 3.88
CA HIS A 170 -3.44 4.93 3.37
C HIS A 170 -2.55 6.05 3.88
N LEU A 171 -2.19 6.03 5.17
CA LEU A 171 -1.39 7.13 5.76
C LEU A 171 -0.06 7.31 5.04
N VAL A 172 0.61 6.21 4.67
CA VAL A 172 1.94 6.27 4.04
C VAL A 172 1.90 7.06 2.72
N PRO A 173 1.01 6.78 1.74
CA PRO A 173 0.97 7.56 0.51
C PRO A 173 0.17 8.87 0.60
N TRP A 174 -0.86 8.93 1.46
CA TRP A 174 -1.81 10.06 1.43
C TRP A 174 -1.43 11.22 2.34
N ILE A 175 -0.64 11.02 3.41
CA ILE A 175 -0.08 12.14 4.17
C ILE A 175 0.82 13.01 3.28
N PRO A 176 1.77 12.46 2.50
CA PRO A 176 2.55 13.24 1.54
C PRO A 176 1.68 13.93 0.48
N LEU A 177 0.64 13.26 -0.02
CA LEU A 177 -0.31 13.86 -0.98
C LEU A 177 -1.03 15.08 -0.36
N LEU A 178 -1.61 14.92 0.83
CA LEU A 178 -2.33 16.01 1.49
C LEU A 178 -1.39 17.17 1.82
N ALA A 179 -0.18 16.88 2.30
CA ALA A 179 0.84 17.90 2.52
C ALA A 179 1.15 18.65 1.21
N TRP A 180 1.34 17.93 0.11
CA TRP A 180 1.58 18.54 -1.20
C TRP A 180 0.42 19.45 -1.64
N LEU A 181 -0.83 18.99 -1.50
CA LEU A 181 -2.02 19.78 -1.85
C LEU A 181 -2.16 21.06 -1.00
N VAL A 182 -1.76 21.00 0.28
CA VAL A 182 -1.81 22.15 1.20
C VAL A 182 -0.70 23.15 0.92
N PHE A 183 0.53 22.69 0.69
CA PHE A 183 1.69 23.56 0.48
C PHE A 183 1.83 24.08 -0.95
N ILE A 184 1.27 23.37 -1.94
CA ILE A 184 1.29 23.76 -3.35
C ILE A 184 -0.17 23.74 -3.87
N PRO A 185 -1.00 24.71 -3.42
CA PRO A 185 -2.41 24.71 -3.76
C PRO A 185 -2.65 25.17 -5.21
N ASP A 186 -3.29 24.32 -5.99
CA ASP A 186 -3.77 24.62 -7.35
C ASP A 186 -5.07 25.47 -7.34
N ARG A 187 -5.79 25.50 -6.20
CA ARG A 187 -7.06 26.23 -5.98
C ARG A 187 -8.19 25.89 -6.97
N SER A 188 -8.06 24.87 -7.79
CA SER A 188 -9.17 24.32 -8.56
C SER A 188 -10.22 23.67 -7.64
N ALA A 189 -11.46 23.60 -8.12
CA ALA A 189 -12.52 22.89 -7.42
C ALA A 189 -12.16 21.41 -7.17
N TYR A 190 -11.43 20.79 -8.11
CA TYR A 190 -10.90 19.44 -7.95
C TYR A 190 -9.90 19.35 -6.80
N SER A 191 -8.90 20.23 -6.76
CA SER A 191 -7.90 20.26 -5.68
C SER A 191 -8.55 20.43 -4.30
N MET A 192 -9.55 21.31 -4.19
CA MET A 192 -10.30 21.49 -2.94
C MET A 192 -11.08 20.24 -2.54
N LEU A 193 -11.80 19.63 -3.49
CA LEU A 193 -12.55 18.40 -3.27
C LEU A 193 -11.62 17.26 -2.85
N LEU A 194 -10.54 17.03 -3.59
CA LEU A 194 -9.53 16.01 -3.28
C LEU A 194 -8.93 16.24 -1.89
N SER A 195 -8.51 17.46 -1.57
CA SER A 195 -7.92 17.80 -0.27
C SER A 195 -8.88 17.49 0.88
N LEU A 196 -10.14 17.90 0.75
CA LEU A 196 -11.17 17.64 1.76
C LEU A 196 -11.43 16.14 1.91
N THR A 197 -11.60 15.44 0.78
CA THR A 197 -11.86 13.99 0.76
C THR A 197 -10.70 13.20 1.37
N VAL A 198 -9.45 13.52 1.02
CA VAL A 198 -8.26 12.89 1.59
C VAL A 198 -8.12 13.21 3.07
N ALA A 199 -8.32 14.46 3.49
CA ALA A 199 -8.25 14.85 4.89
C ALA A 199 -9.27 14.10 5.77
N ILE A 200 -10.52 13.96 5.30
CA ILE A 200 -11.56 13.21 6.00
C ILE A 200 -11.17 11.72 6.11
N CYS A 201 -10.66 11.12 5.03
CA CYS A 201 -10.22 9.73 5.06
C CYS A 201 -9.07 9.51 6.05
N LEU A 202 -8.05 10.37 6.01
CA LEU A 202 -6.92 10.27 6.92
C LEU A 202 -7.35 10.45 8.38
N ALA A 203 -8.34 11.29 8.65
CA ALA A 203 -8.90 11.41 10.00
C ALA A 203 -9.52 10.09 10.49
N PHE A 204 -10.25 9.38 9.61
CA PHE A 204 -10.76 8.04 9.92
C PHE A 204 -9.63 7.01 10.09
N ASP A 205 -8.63 7.01 9.20
CA ASP A 205 -7.48 6.09 9.27
C ASP A 205 -6.67 6.28 10.57
N VAL A 206 -6.43 7.52 11.00
CA VAL A 206 -5.76 7.83 12.26
C VAL A 206 -6.56 7.33 13.46
N ASN A 207 -7.88 7.53 13.44
CA ASN A 207 -8.75 7.02 14.50
C ASN A 207 -8.78 5.49 14.54
N ASP A 208 -8.82 4.83 13.38
CA ASP A 208 -8.76 3.37 13.28
C ASP A 208 -7.43 2.83 13.80
N LEU A 209 -6.30 3.45 13.45
CA LEU A 209 -5.00 3.07 14.01
C LEU A 209 -4.94 3.30 15.51
N ARG A 210 -5.48 4.40 16.04
CA ARG A 210 -5.56 4.62 17.49
C ARG A 210 -6.31 3.48 18.16
N LEU A 211 -7.50 3.12 17.67
CA LEU A 211 -8.31 2.03 18.23
C LEU A 211 -7.58 0.67 18.11
N PHE A 212 -6.88 0.45 17.00
CA PHE A 212 -6.02 -0.71 16.82
C PHE A 212 -4.94 -0.76 17.90
N PHE A 213 -4.16 0.30 18.10
CA PHE A 213 -3.11 0.32 19.13
C PHE A 213 -3.66 0.23 20.56
N GLN A 214 -4.92 0.60 20.79
CA GLN A 214 -5.64 0.39 22.05
C GLN A 214 -6.12 -1.06 22.26
N GLY A 215 -5.93 -1.95 21.29
CA GLY A 215 -6.20 -3.38 21.40
C GLY A 215 -7.35 -3.89 20.54
N ASP A 216 -8.04 -3.03 19.78
CA ASP A 216 -9.08 -3.50 18.86
C ASP A 216 -8.44 -4.21 17.65
N ARG A 217 -8.42 -5.54 17.71
CA ARG A 217 -7.88 -6.42 16.65
C ARG A 217 -8.95 -6.97 15.73
N ALA A 218 -10.22 -6.55 15.88
CA ALA A 218 -11.35 -7.14 15.17
C ALA A 218 -11.25 -6.95 13.64
N VAL A 219 -11.73 -7.95 12.92
CA VAL A 219 -11.99 -7.89 11.47
C VAL A 219 -13.43 -7.46 11.30
N ALA A 220 -13.71 -6.51 10.42
CA ALA A 220 -15.07 -6.05 10.13
C ALA A 220 -15.99 -7.24 9.81
N GLY A 221 -17.17 -7.28 10.46
CA GLY A 221 -18.14 -8.35 10.28
C GLY A 221 -17.84 -9.68 11.01
N LYS A 222 -16.68 -9.84 11.64
CA LYS A 222 -16.45 -10.95 12.57
C LYS A 222 -16.76 -10.48 13.99
N HIS A 223 -17.80 -11.06 14.61
CA HIS A 223 -17.95 -10.93 16.05
C HIS A 223 -16.72 -11.52 16.74
N PRO A 224 -16.24 -10.93 17.85
CA PRO A 224 -15.26 -11.60 18.68
C PRO A 224 -15.86 -12.97 19.02
N SER A 225 -15.15 -14.04 18.67
CA SER A 225 -15.51 -15.36 19.15
C SER A 225 -15.62 -15.22 20.66
N ARG A 226 -16.82 -15.45 21.21
CA ARG A 226 -16.99 -15.76 22.62
C ARG A 226 -16.24 -17.07 22.85
N THR A 227 -14.93 -16.98 23.05
CA THR A 227 -14.18 -18.03 23.70
C THR A 227 -14.59 -17.97 25.16
N ALA A 228 -15.24 -19.07 25.57
CA ALA A 228 -15.67 -19.40 26.92
C ALA A 228 -14.52 -19.32 27.94
#